data_AF-A0A927IGE8-F1
#
_entry.id   AF-A0A927IGE8-F1
#
_cell.length_a   1.000
_cell.length_b   1.000
_cell.length_c   1.000
_cell.angle_alpha   90.00
_cell.angle_beta   90.00
_cell.angle_gamma   90.00
#
_symmetry.space_group_name_H-M   'P 1'
#
loop_
_entity.id
_entity.type
_entity.pdbx_description
1 polymer ?
#
loop_
_entity_poly.entity_id
_entity_poly.type
_entity_poly.pdbx_seq_one_letter_code
_entity_poly.pdbx_strand_id
1 'polypeptide(L)'
;MLYFQALLLALCIQLNLRCNNHWPAVITFVVMSFLVQLAITLSLGLSLLAVLITTSVNFVFAFLYFFSLGRTQGSSYYWPIMAAGLGLYIGIWYFI
;
A
#
# COMPACT_ATOMS: atom_id res chain seq x y z
N MET A 1 -1.48 -10.01 11.42
CA MET A 1 -0.90 -8.94 10.57
C MET A 1 -1.68 -8.70 9.28
N LEU A 2 -2.01 -9.72 8.47
CA LEU A 2 -2.73 -9.58 7.20
C LEU A 2 -4.06 -8.80 7.30
N TYR A 3 -4.88 -9.09 8.32
CA TYR A 3 -6.16 -8.40 8.54
C TYR A 3 -6.01 -6.89 8.82
N PHE A 4 -4.97 -6.49 9.56
CA PHE A 4 -4.70 -5.08 9.87
C PHE A 4 -4.36 -4.31 8.60
N GLN A 5 -3.59 -4.91 7.70
CA GLN A 5 -3.21 -4.29 6.44
C GLN A 5 -4.36 -4.23 5.42
N ALA A 6 -5.23 -5.25 5.40
CA ALA A 6 -6.44 -5.20 4.57
C ALA A 6 -7.39 -4.07 5.01
N LEU A 7 -7.54 -3.87 6.32
CA LEU A 7 -8.26 -2.71 6.88
C LEU A 7 -7.60 -1.39 6.50
N LEU A 8 -6.27 -1.33 6.53
CA LEU A 8 -5.50 -0.15 6.17
C LEU A 8 -5.66 0.21 4.69
N LEU A 9 -5.61 -0.79 3.80
CA LEU A 9 -5.88 -0.64 2.38
C LEU A 9 -7.31 -0.15 2.13
N ALA A 10 -8.31 -0.73 2.81
CA ALA A 10 -9.70 -0.31 2.71
C ALA A 10 -9.91 1.15 3.16
N LEU A 11 -9.25 1.57 4.25
CA LEU A 11 -9.25 2.95 4.72
C LEU A 11 -8.63 3.90 3.68
N CYS A 12 -7.50 3.53 3.09
CA CYS A 12 -6.83 4.34 2.06
C CYS A 12 -7.66 4.44 0.78
N ILE A 13 -8.39 3.38 0.41
CA ILE A 13 -9.35 3.41 -0.71
C ILE A 13 -10.49 4.38 -0.41
N GLN A 14 -11.06 4.36 0.80
CA GLN A 14 -12.09 5.32 1.18
C GLN A 14 -11.57 6.77 1.18
N LEU A 15 -10.34 7.00 1.64
CA LEU A 15 -9.70 8.32 1.58
C LEU A 15 -9.53 8.78 0.13
N ASN A 16 -9.06 7.92 -0.78
CA ASN A 16 -8.92 8.25 -2.20
C ASN A 16 -10.26 8.62 -2.83
N LEU A 17 -11.31 7.83 -2.54
CA LEU A 17 -12.67 8.06 -3.04
C LEU A 17 -13.29 9.36 -2.50
N ARG A 18 -13.08 9.68 -1.22
CA ARG A 18 -13.65 10.88 -0.59
C ARG A 18 -12.91 12.16 -0.94
N CYS A 19 -11.58 12.11 -1.02
CA CYS A 19 -10.75 13.27 -1.31
C CYS A 19 -10.62 13.55 -2.81
N ASN A 20 -11.06 12.62 -3.68
CA ASN A 20 -10.80 12.64 -5.12
C ASN A 20 -9.32 12.95 -5.45
N ASN A 21 -8.43 12.45 -4.58
CA ASN A 21 -7.01 12.75 -4.62
C ASN A 21 -6.27 11.51 -4.09
N HIS A 22 -5.33 11.02 -4.90
CA HIS A 22 -4.56 9.83 -4.59
C HIS A 22 -3.43 10.12 -3.58
N TRP A 23 -2.95 11.36 -3.48
CA TRP A 23 -1.82 11.72 -2.62
C TRP A 23 -2.04 11.41 -1.13
N PRO A 24 -3.18 11.75 -0.49
CA PRO A 24 -3.43 11.39 0.90
C PRO A 24 -3.42 9.87 1.12
N ALA A 25 -4.04 9.10 0.21
CA ALA A 25 -4.08 7.64 0.32
C ALA A 25 -2.69 7.01 0.17
N VAL A 26 -1.87 7.50 -0.77
CA VAL A 26 -0.48 7.07 -0.95
C VAL A 26 0.36 7.38 0.29
N ILE A 27 0.29 8.60 0.81
CA ILE A 27 1.07 9.02 1.98
C ILE A 27 0.68 8.21 3.21
N THR A 28 -0.61 8.09 3.51
CA THR A 28 -1.10 7.31 4.67
C THR A 28 -0.66 5.86 4.58
N PHE A 29 -0.78 5.24 3.40
CA PHE A 29 -0.38 3.86 3.19
C PHE A 29 1.13 3.65 3.39
N VAL A 30 1.96 4.52 2.81
CA VAL A 30 3.43 4.41 2.89
C VAL A 30 3.91 4.64 4.32
N VAL A 31 3.39 5.65 5.01
CA VAL A 31 3.76 5.93 6.41
C VAL A 31 3.41 4.75 7.32
N MET A 32 2.21 4.20 7.18
CA MET A 32 1.78 3.07 8.02
C MET A 32 2.57 1.79 7.69
N SER A 33 2.80 1.52 6.40
CA SER A 33 3.64 0.39 5.98
C SER A 33 5.08 0.53 6.50
N PHE A 34 5.64 1.74 6.47
CA PHE A 34 6.97 2.03 7.02
C PHE A 34 7.00 1.79 8.53
N LEU A 35 6.03 2.30 9.29
CA LEU A 35 5.98 2.10 10.74
C LEU A 35 5.87 0.61 11.11
N VAL A 36 5.07 -0.16 10.37
CA VAL A 36 4.96 -1.60 10.59
C VAL A 36 6.27 -2.31 10.26
N GLN A 37 6.90 -2.00 9.12
CA GLN A 37 8.18 -2.59 8.76
C GLN A 37 9.31 -2.21 9.71
N LEU A 38 9.33 -0.96 10.18
CA LEU A 38 10.30 -0.49 11.15
C LEU A 38 10.16 -1.25 12.47
N ALA A 39 8.94 -1.46 12.96
CA ALA A 39 8.68 -2.24 14.17
C ALA A 39 9.12 -3.71 14.02
N ILE A 40 8.86 -4.33 12.87
CA ILE A 40 9.32 -5.69 12.56
C ILE A 40 10.84 -5.76 12.47
N THR A 41 11.46 -4.80 11.79
CA THR A 41 12.91 -4.74 11.56
C THR A 41 13.67 -4.57 12.86
N LEU A 42 13.19 -3.71 13.76
CA LEU A 42 13.73 -3.56 15.12
C LEU A 42 13.67 -4.87 15.92
N SER A 43 12.64 -5.70 15.66
CA SER A 43 12.45 -6.98 16.34
C SER A 43 13.30 -8.13 15.76
N LEU A 44 13.66 -8.03 14.47
CA LEU A 44 14.41 -9.06 13.74
C LEU A 44 15.88 -8.71 13.49
N GLY A 45 16.33 -7.52 13.92
CA GLY A 45 17.71 -7.05 13.71
C GLY A 45 18.06 -6.78 12.24
N LEU A 46 17.05 -6.52 11.40
CA LEU A 46 17.25 -6.24 9.97
C LEU A 46 17.90 -4.86 9.76
N SER A 47 18.59 -4.70 8.64
CA SER A 47 19.26 -3.43 8.30
C SER A 47 18.25 -2.33 8.00
N LEU A 48 18.47 -1.13 8.56
CA LEU A 48 17.70 0.08 8.25
C LEU A 48 17.65 0.38 6.74
N LEU A 49 18.73 0.04 6.01
CA LEU A 49 18.79 0.19 4.56
C LEU A 49 17.73 -0.66 3.85
N ALA A 50 17.48 -1.88 4.31
CA ALA A 50 16.46 -2.75 3.73
C ALA A 50 15.05 -2.16 3.92
N VAL A 51 14.78 -1.56 5.09
CA VAL A 51 13.51 -0.88 5.36
C VAL A 51 13.30 0.29 4.41
N LEU A 52 14.35 1.09 4.19
CA LEU A 52 14.27 2.25 3.29
C LEU A 52 14.00 1.81 1.85
N ILE A 53 14.71 0.79 1.35
CA ILE A 53 14.50 0.27 0.00
C ILE A 53 13.07 -0.25 -0.16
N THR A 54 12.60 -1.09 0.77
CA THR A 54 11.24 -1.63 0.72
C THR A 54 10.19 -0.53 0.80
N THR A 55 10.44 0.51 1.59
CA THR A 55 9.52 1.66 1.72
C THR A 55 9.46 2.47 0.44
N SER A 56 10.60 2.72 -0.22
CA SER A 56 10.64 3.38 -1.53
C SER A 56 9.90 2.57 -2.60
N VAL A 57 10.06 1.26 -2.60
CA VAL A 57 9.35 0.36 -3.52
C VAL A 57 7.83 0.38 -3.25
N ASN A 58 7.42 0.30 -1.98
CA ASN A 58 6.01 0.42 -1.59
C ASN A 58 5.41 1.77 -1.96
N PHE A 59 6.19 2.86 -1.91
CA PHE A 59 5.73 4.18 -2.37
C PHE A 59 5.38 4.17 -3.85
N VAL A 60 6.25 3.62 -4.71
CA VAL A 60 6.00 3.55 -6.16
C VAL A 60 4.77 2.68 -6.44
N PHE A 61 4.65 1.51 -5.81
CA PHE A 61 3.49 0.64 -6.01
C PHE A 61 2.19 1.25 -5.49
N ALA A 62 2.22 1.90 -4.33
CA ALA A 62 1.06 2.60 -3.79
C ALA A 62 0.61 3.72 -4.73
N PHE A 63 1.55 4.52 -5.24
CA PHE A 63 1.25 5.57 -6.21
C PHE A 63 0.57 4.99 -7.46
N LEU A 64 1.18 3.98 -8.09
CA LEU A 64 0.63 3.34 -9.29
C LEU A 64 -0.75 2.74 -9.03
N TYR A 65 -0.96 2.12 -7.87
CA TYR A 65 -2.24 1.54 -7.48
C TYR A 65 -3.33 2.61 -7.31
N PHE A 66 -3.12 3.59 -6.43
CA PHE A 66 -4.15 4.60 -6.14
C PHE A 66 -4.41 5.55 -7.31
N PHE A 67 -3.40 5.81 -8.14
CA PHE A 67 -3.55 6.53 -9.41
C PHE A 67 -4.42 5.76 -10.41
N SER A 68 -4.14 4.46 -10.60
CA SER A 68 -4.93 3.60 -11.49
C SER A 68 -6.35 3.40 -10.99
N LEU A 69 -6.52 3.28 -9.67
CA LEU A 69 -7.81 3.17 -9.02
C LEU A 69 -8.64 4.44 -9.26
N GLY A 70 -8.05 5.62 -9.08
CA GLY A 70 -8.73 6.90 -9.35
C GLY A 70 -9.22 7.04 -10.80
N ARG A 71 -8.47 6.50 -11.77
CA ARG A 71 -8.88 6.52 -13.19
C ARG A 71 -9.96 5.50 -13.56
N THR A 72 -10.24 4.52 -12.70
CA THR A 72 -11.13 3.40 -13.02
C THR A 72 -12.38 3.31 -12.15
N GLN A 73 -12.63 4.30 -11.29
CA GLN A 73 -13.79 4.36 -10.37
C GLN A 73 -15.18 4.29 -11.04
N GLY A 74 -15.28 4.38 -12.36
CA GLY A 74 -16.53 4.23 -13.12
C GLY A 74 -16.52 3.11 -14.17
N SER A 75 -15.49 2.26 -14.19
CA SER A 75 -15.30 1.25 -15.22
C SER A 75 -15.43 -0.17 -14.66
N SER A 76 -15.82 -1.13 -15.51
CA SER A 76 -15.76 -2.56 -15.21
C SER A 76 -14.36 -3.04 -14.82
N TYR A 77 -13.31 -2.27 -15.16
CA TYR A 77 -11.91 -2.53 -14.79
C TYR A 77 -11.56 -2.20 -13.33
N TYR A 78 -12.48 -1.60 -12.56
CA TYR A 78 -12.27 -1.29 -11.13
C TYR A 78 -11.94 -2.52 -10.29
N TRP A 79 -12.73 -3.59 -10.44
CA TRP A 79 -12.58 -4.84 -9.70
C TRP A 79 -11.24 -5.56 -9.97
N PRO A 80 -10.81 -5.72 -11.25
CA PRO A 80 -9.49 -6.22 -11.58
C PRO A 80 -8.34 -5.43 -10.95
N ILE A 81 -8.43 -4.10 -10.92
CA ILE A 81 -7.38 -3.25 -10.34
C ILE A 81 -7.33 -3.40 -8.83
N MET A 82 -8.48 -3.49 -8.16
CA MET A 82 -8.56 -3.82 -6.73
C MET A 82 -7.91 -5.17 -6.41
N ALA A 83 -8.21 -6.20 -7.20
CA ALA A 83 -7.65 -7.55 -7.03
C ALA A 83 -6.14 -7.57 -7.30
N ALA A 84 -5.67 -6.87 -8.33
CA ALA A 84 -4.25 -6.73 -8.64
C ALA A 84 -3.48 -6.01 -7.52
N GLY A 85 -4.05 -4.95 -6.94
CA GLY A 85 -3.46 -4.26 -5.79
C GLY A 85 -3.35 -5.14 -4.55
N LEU A 86 -4.38 -5.93 -4.25
CA LEU A 86 -4.37 -6.94 -3.19
C LEU A 86 -3.30 -8.01 -3.43
N GLY A 87 -3.18 -8.50 -4.66
CA GLY A 87 -2.18 -9.49 -5.06
C GLY A 87 -0.74 -8.98 -4.97
N LEU A 88 -0.48 -7.76 -5.46
CA LEU A 88 0.82 -7.10 -5.35
C LEU A 88 1.22 -6.92 -3.88
N TYR A 89 0.26 -6.50 -3.05
CA TYR A 89 0.51 -6.26 -1.64
C TYR A 89 0.81 -7.54 -0.86
N ILE A 90 0.08 -8.62 -1.14
CA ILE A 90 0.33 -9.93 -0.55
C ILE A 90 1.68 -10.48 -1.05
N GLY A 91 1.99 -10.34 -2.34
CA GLY A 91 3.22 -10.85 -2.95
C GLY A 91 4.49 -10.20 -2.43
N ILE A 92 4.49 -8.87 -2.25
CA ILE A 92 5.63 -8.13 -1.67
C ILE A 92 5.89 -8.58 -0.23
N TRP A 93 4.84 -8.95 0.51
CA TRP A 93 4.97 -9.40 1.90
C TRP A 93 5.59 -10.79 2.04
N TYR A 94 5.36 -11.70 1.07
CA TYR A 94 5.97 -13.03 1.08
C TYR A 94 7.41 -13.06 0.51
N PHE A 95 7.84 -11.98 -0.14
CA PHE A 95 9.18 -11.87 -0.73
C PHE A 95 10.25 -11.36 0.26
N ILE A 96 9.82 -10.84 1.42
CA ILE A 96 10.66 -10.27 2.50
C ILE A 96 10.62 -11.21 3.70
#